data_AF-A0A4P6Q1A5-F1
#
_entry.id   AF-A0A4P6Q1A5-F1
#
_cell.length_a   1.000
_cell.length_b   1.000
_cell.length_c   1.000
_cell.angle_alpha   90.00
_cell.angle_beta   90.00
_cell.angle_gamma   90.00
#
_symmetry.space_group_name_H-M   'P 1'
#
loop_
_entity.id
_entity.type
_entity.pdbx_description
1 polymer ?
#
loop_
_entity_poly.entity_id
_entity_poly.type
_entity_poly.pdbx_seq_one_letter_code
_entity_poly.pdbx_strand_id
1 'polypeptide(L)'
;MAKTAKSSASADGGAAHGDSSSGQSGRDDSPAPTTVLRIRSLLPSLAPAEQRVAQRIVDDPERVAASSITQLAKDCDTSEATVIRFCRTIDFTGYRELRLALATEAGQARGAGISAREVAGDINPDDTLVTVVEKIAYTDARAVEDTAAQLDIEVLQAVVERMAVARRVDIYGVGASGFVAADFQQKLHRIGVTSFAWSDTHVMLTSAALLGTDDVALAVSHTGATIDTVNALAEARRSGATTVAITNFPRSPISEAADHVLTTAARETTFRSGATASRLAQLTVIDCLFVGLAQSRYTDSRNALATTYDAVRGLRVGEPRRRTGPRPGEPAGPAAETGTPHASGATDQHADGVEPR
;
A
#
# COMPACT_ATOMS: atom_id res chain seq x y z
N MET A 1 6.25 -76.16 -22.99
CA MET A 1 6.43 -77.35 -22.14
C MET A 1 7.16 -76.95 -20.87
N ALA A 2 6.48 -77.16 -19.73
CA ALA A 2 6.95 -77.44 -18.38
C ALA A 2 8.35 -77.01 -17.88
N LYS A 3 8.29 -76.34 -16.70
CA LYS A 3 9.17 -76.47 -15.50
C LYS A 3 10.58 -75.86 -15.63
N THR A 4 11.14 -75.18 -14.63
CA THR A 4 11.18 -75.55 -13.21
C THR A 4 11.57 -74.34 -12.34
N ALA A 5 11.01 -74.32 -11.13
CA ALA A 5 11.24 -73.38 -10.04
C ALA A 5 12.56 -73.62 -9.27
N LYS A 6 13.05 -72.58 -8.58
CA LYS A 6 13.27 -72.54 -7.10
C LYS A 6 13.92 -71.20 -6.70
N SER A 7 13.30 -70.49 -5.75
CA SER A 7 13.77 -70.30 -4.35
C SER A 7 14.76 -69.12 -4.27
N SER A 8 14.72 -68.14 -3.37
CA SER A 8 14.13 -67.84 -2.05
C SER A 8 14.69 -66.43 -1.71
N ALA A 9 14.19 -65.55 -0.86
CA ALA A 9 13.21 -65.56 0.20
C ALA A 9 12.93 -64.07 0.59
N SER A 10 11.73 -63.85 1.13
CA SER A 10 11.40 -62.91 2.22
C SER A 10 11.78 -61.42 2.12
N ALA A 11 10.78 -60.55 2.01
CA ALA A 11 10.36 -59.66 3.12
C ALA A 11 9.14 -58.82 2.73
N ASP A 12 8.07 -59.08 3.49
CA ASP A 12 7.01 -58.20 3.99
C ASP A 12 7.07 -56.70 3.62
N GLY A 13 5.96 -56.15 3.12
CA GLY A 13 5.87 -54.73 2.80
C GLY A 13 4.56 -54.28 2.17
N GLY A 14 3.56 -54.04 3.03
CA GLY A 14 2.82 -52.76 3.02
C GLY A 14 1.87 -52.48 1.86
N ALA A 15 0.59 -52.55 2.20
CA ALA A 15 -0.56 -52.15 1.41
C ALA A 15 -0.40 -50.81 0.67
N ALA A 16 -0.91 -50.84 -0.57
CA ALA A 16 -1.11 -49.71 -1.45
C ALA A 16 -1.99 -48.62 -0.83
N HIS A 17 -1.48 -47.39 -0.82
CA HIS A 17 -2.27 -46.17 -0.97
C HIS A 17 -1.66 -45.39 -2.13
N GLY A 18 -2.35 -45.42 -3.27
CA GLY A 18 -2.02 -44.60 -4.42
C GLY A 18 -2.39 -43.16 -4.11
N ASP A 19 -1.38 -42.31 -3.93
CA ASP A 19 -1.56 -40.87 -3.97
C ASP A 19 -1.25 -40.39 -5.38
N SER A 20 -2.28 -39.95 -6.07
CA SER A 20 -2.21 -39.37 -7.41
C SER A 20 -2.31 -37.86 -7.24
N SER A 21 -1.18 -37.23 -6.89
CA SER A 21 -1.04 -35.77 -6.90
C SER A 21 -0.81 -35.30 -8.34
N SER A 22 -1.91 -35.16 -9.09
CA SER A 22 -1.93 -34.35 -10.30
C SER A 22 -1.71 -32.89 -9.90
N GLY A 23 -0.54 -32.36 -10.25
CA GLY A 23 -0.20 -30.96 -10.08
C GLY A 23 -1.19 -30.06 -10.82
N GLN A 24 -2.02 -29.36 -10.06
CA GLN A 24 -2.69 -28.16 -10.53
C GLN A 24 -1.70 -27.01 -10.41
N SER A 25 -1.12 -26.62 -11.54
CA SER A 25 -0.53 -25.30 -11.71
C SER A 25 -1.60 -24.26 -11.40
N GLY A 26 -1.49 -23.61 -10.24
CA GLY A 26 -2.32 -22.46 -9.90
C GLY A 26 -2.18 -21.43 -11.02
N ARG A 27 -3.28 -21.21 -11.75
CA ARG A 27 -3.42 -19.97 -12.52
C ARG A 27 -3.44 -18.86 -11.48
N ASP A 28 -2.61 -17.85 -11.71
CA ASP A 28 -2.72 -16.58 -11.02
C ASP A 28 -4.11 -16.00 -11.34
N ASP A 29 -5.07 -16.25 -10.44
CA ASP A 29 -6.46 -15.79 -10.50
C ASP A 29 -6.61 -14.36 -9.95
N SER A 30 -5.52 -13.59 -9.91
CA SER A 30 -5.58 -12.16 -9.62
C SER A 30 -6.43 -11.47 -10.69
N PRO A 31 -7.53 -10.79 -10.32
CA PRO A 31 -8.41 -10.16 -11.30
C PRO A 31 -7.62 -9.09 -12.05
N ALA A 32 -7.42 -9.29 -13.35
CA ALA A 32 -6.75 -8.32 -14.19
C ALA A 32 -7.42 -6.93 -14.04
N PRO A 33 -6.64 -5.84 -13.97
CA PRO A 33 -7.19 -4.50 -13.78
C PRO A 33 -8.18 -4.18 -14.89
N THR A 34 -9.31 -3.55 -14.54
CA THR A 34 -10.34 -3.19 -15.51
C THR A 34 -9.75 -2.27 -16.60
N THR A 35 -10.33 -2.34 -17.80
CA THR A 35 -9.91 -1.56 -18.96
C THR A 35 -9.91 -0.06 -18.64
N VAL A 36 -10.92 0.41 -17.90
CA VAL A 36 -11.02 1.82 -17.48
C VAL A 36 -9.90 2.21 -16.52
N LEU A 37 -9.53 1.36 -15.55
CA LEU A 37 -8.42 1.63 -14.63
C LEU A 37 -7.08 1.73 -15.38
N ARG A 38 -6.83 0.80 -16.31
CA ARG A 38 -5.64 0.84 -17.16
C ARG A 38 -5.56 2.11 -18.01
N ILE A 39 -6.68 2.53 -18.60
CA ILE A 39 -6.72 3.77 -19.39
C ILE A 39 -6.42 4.98 -18.51
N ARG A 40 -6.99 5.05 -17.31
CA ARG A 40 -6.74 6.12 -16.33
C ARG A 40 -5.26 6.21 -15.94
N SER A 41 -4.61 5.08 -15.68
CA SER A 41 -3.19 5.06 -15.26
C SER A 41 -2.22 5.48 -16.38
N LEU A 42 -2.63 5.35 -17.64
CA LEU A 42 -1.83 5.79 -18.78
C LEU A 42 -2.14 7.21 -19.24
N LEU A 43 -3.32 7.74 -18.90
CA LEU A 43 -3.87 9.00 -19.43
C LEU A 43 -2.85 10.16 -19.46
N PRO A 44 -2.11 10.48 -18.37
CA PRO A 44 -1.19 11.63 -18.40
C PRO A 44 -0.01 11.46 -19.37
N SER A 45 0.35 10.22 -19.71
CA SER A 45 1.46 9.89 -20.61
C SER A 45 1.08 9.85 -22.09
N LEU A 46 -0.22 9.90 -22.41
CA LEU A 46 -0.70 9.79 -23.79
C LEU A 46 -0.46 11.09 -24.58
N ALA A 47 -0.35 10.97 -25.91
CA ALA A 47 -0.31 12.14 -26.78
C ALA A 47 -1.65 12.93 -26.72
N PRO A 48 -1.68 14.26 -26.96
CA PRO A 48 -2.89 15.07 -26.77
C PRO A 48 -4.15 14.57 -27.51
N ALA A 49 -3.98 14.00 -28.70
CA ALA A 49 -5.11 13.44 -29.46
C ALA A 49 -5.58 12.08 -28.92
N GLU A 50 -4.67 11.29 -28.33
CA GLU A 50 -5.00 10.02 -27.66
C GLU A 50 -5.60 10.28 -26.27
N GLN A 51 -5.16 11.32 -25.56
CA GLN A 51 -5.76 11.78 -24.30
C GLN A 51 -7.26 12.10 -24.46
N ARG A 52 -7.66 12.75 -25.56
CA ARG A 52 -9.08 13.01 -25.83
C ARG A 52 -9.90 11.72 -25.99
N VAL A 53 -9.32 10.70 -26.64
CA VAL A 53 -9.95 9.38 -26.78
C VAL A 53 -10.04 8.67 -25.44
N ALA A 54 -8.94 8.66 -24.68
CA ALA A 54 -8.87 8.08 -23.34
C ALA A 54 -9.88 8.72 -22.38
N GLN A 55 -9.94 10.06 -22.35
CA GLN A 55 -10.86 10.80 -21.51
C GLN A 55 -12.31 10.45 -21.85
N ARG A 56 -12.65 10.38 -23.14
CA ARG A 56 -13.99 10.00 -23.57
C ARG A 56 -14.41 8.62 -23.10
N ILE A 57 -13.49 7.66 -23.09
CA ILE A 57 -13.73 6.30 -22.58
C ILE A 57 -13.88 6.30 -21.06
N VAL A 58 -13.06 7.08 -20.35
CA VAL A 58 -13.10 7.19 -18.89
C VAL A 58 -14.40 7.84 -18.40
N ASP A 59 -14.92 8.81 -19.15
CA ASP A 59 -16.14 9.54 -18.83
C ASP A 59 -17.41 8.71 -19.07
N ASP A 60 -17.45 7.95 -20.19
CA ASP A 60 -18.63 7.22 -20.60
C ASP A 60 -18.28 5.91 -21.34
N PRO A 61 -17.78 4.89 -20.61
CA PRO A 61 -17.33 3.65 -21.22
C PRO A 61 -18.49 2.89 -21.89
N GLU A 62 -19.72 3.01 -21.38
CA GLU A 62 -20.89 2.35 -21.96
C GLU A 62 -21.25 2.91 -23.33
N ARG A 63 -21.24 4.25 -23.48
CA ARG A 63 -21.51 4.88 -24.78
C ARG A 63 -20.42 4.61 -25.79
N VAL A 64 -19.15 4.56 -25.36
CA VAL A 64 -18.07 4.16 -26.26
C VAL A 64 -18.23 2.70 -26.68
N ALA A 65 -18.59 1.80 -25.77
CA ALA A 65 -18.90 0.40 -26.09
C ALA A 65 -20.03 0.26 -27.14
N ALA A 66 -20.98 1.19 -27.18
CA ALA A 66 -22.06 1.23 -28.15
C ALA A 66 -21.72 1.96 -29.47
N SER A 67 -20.59 2.65 -29.55
CA SER A 67 -20.23 3.52 -30.69
C SER A 67 -19.36 2.82 -31.74
N SER A 68 -19.44 3.28 -33.00
CA SER A 68 -18.48 2.89 -34.05
C SER A 68 -17.17 3.67 -33.90
N ILE A 69 -16.09 3.18 -34.50
CA ILE A 69 -14.80 3.88 -34.51
C ILE A 69 -14.92 5.27 -35.14
N THR A 70 -15.69 5.39 -36.22
CA THR A 70 -15.96 6.65 -36.91
C THR A 70 -16.68 7.65 -36.00
N GLN A 71 -17.64 7.17 -35.20
CA GLN A 71 -18.37 8.03 -34.28
C GLN A 71 -17.48 8.48 -33.12
N LEU A 72 -16.67 7.58 -32.55
CA LEU A 72 -15.73 7.93 -31.49
C LEU A 72 -14.68 8.94 -31.98
N ALA A 73 -14.15 8.74 -33.19
CA ALA A 73 -13.21 9.67 -33.80
C ALA A 73 -13.80 11.08 -33.94
N LYS A 74 -15.06 11.17 -34.38
CA LYS A 74 -15.80 12.46 -34.47
C LYS A 74 -16.04 13.07 -33.09
N ASP A 75 -16.53 12.30 -32.13
CA ASP A 75 -16.82 12.77 -30.76
C ASP A 75 -15.56 13.31 -30.06
N CYS A 76 -14.38 12.78 -30.39
CA CYS A 76 -13.10 13.17 -29.81
C CYS A 76 -12.31 14.20 -30.65
N ASP A 77 -12.88 14.73 -31.73
CA ASP A 77 -12.21 15.60 -32.71
C ASP A 77 -10.84 15.03 -33.14
N THR A 78 -10.88 13.82 -33.69
CA THR A 78 -9.68 13.07 -34.10
C THR A 78 -9.95 12.17 -35.31
N SER A 79 -8.91 11.48 -35.78
CA SER A 79 -9.01 10.52 -36.89
C SER A 79 -9.21 9.08 -36.39
N GLU A 80 -9.81 8.22 -37.22
CA GLU A 80 -9.89 6.78 -36.93
C GLU A 80 -8.49 6.16 -36.74
N ALA A 81 -7.49 6.65 -37.48
CA ALA A 81 -6.11 6.23 -37.31
C ALA A 81 -5.56 6.58 -35.92
N THR A 82 -5.98 7.71 -35.33
CA THR A 82 -5.64 8.06 -33.95
C THR A 82 -6.29 7.11 -32.96
N VAL A 83 -7.57 6.74 -33.16
CA VAL A 83 -8.26 5.78 -32.28
C VAL A 83 -7.58 4.41 -32.34
N ILE A 84 -7.16 3.95 -33.53
CA ILE A 84 -6.40 2.69 -33.68
C ILE A 84 -5.05 2.79 -32.97
N ARG A 85 -4.34 3.92 -33.11
CA ARG A 85 -3.07 4.15 -32.43
C ARG A 85 -3.22 4.11 -30.92
N PHE A 86 -4.21 4.82 -30.38
CA PHE A 86 -4.58 4.76 -28.98
C PHE A 86 -4.83 3.32 -28.52
N CYS A 87 -5.63 2.54 -29.25
CA CYS A 87 -5.89 1.13 -28.89
C CYS A 87 -4.58 0.35 -28.75
N ARG A 88 -3.62 0.55 -29.67
CA ARG A 88 -2.30 -0.10 -29.57
C ARG A 88 -1.47 0.43 -28.40
N THR A 89 -1.54 1.73 -28.09
CA THR A 89 -0.84 2.34 -26.96
C THR A 89 -1.25 1.75 -25.61
N ILE A 90 -2.51 1.31 -25.49
CA ILE A 90 -3.08 0.63 -24.31
C ILE A 90 -3.13 -0.91 -24.47
N ASP A 91 -2.36 -1.45 -25.42
CA ASP A 91 -2.15 -2.88 -25.71
C ASP A 91 -3.40 -3.67 -26.15
N PHE A 92 -4.30 -3.00 -26.87
CA PHE A 92 -5.37 -3.63 -27.65
C PHE A 92 -4.98 -3.71 -29.13
N THR A 93 -5.35 -4.81 -29.78
CA THR A 93 -5.10 -5.04 -31.22
C THR A 93 -5.87 -4.06 -32.11
N GLY A 94 -7.00 -3.53 -31.62
CA GLY A 94 -7.77 -2.49 -32.28
C GLY A 94 -9.11 -2.20 -31.59
N TYR A 95 -9.88 -1.28 -32.17
CA TYR A 95 -11.09 -0.74 -31.56
C TYR A 95 -12.17 -1.79 -31.25
N ARG A 96 -12.29 -2.84 -32.07
CA ARG A 96 -13.27 -3.91 -31.85
C ARG A 96 -13.03 -4.64 -30.53
N GLU A 97 -11.76 -4.92 -30.22
CA GLU A 97 -11.37 -5.63 -28.99
C GLU A 97 -11.61 -4.74 -27.77
N LEU A 98 -11.15 -3.48 -27.83
CA LEU A 98 -11.42 -2.48 -26.79
C LEU A 98 -12.93 -2.35 -26.51
N ARG A 99 -13.74 -2.25 -27.56
CA ARG A 99 -15.19 -2.13 -27.46
C ARG A 99 -15.82 -3.34 -26.77
N LEU A 100 -15.33 -4.55 -27.05
CA LEU A 100 -15.83 -5.77 -26.43
C LEU A 100 -15.48 -5.81 -24.94
N ALA A 101 -14.25 -5.46 -24.57
CA ALA A 101 -13.82 -5.38 -23.18
C ALA A 101 -14.68 -4.38 -22.38
N LEU A 102 -14.87 -3.17 -22.92
CA LEU A 102 -15.72 -2.15 -22.30
C LEU A 102 -17.20 -2.61 -22.16
N ALA A 103 -17.73 -3.32 -23.15
CA ALA A 103 -19.11 -3.85 -23.09
C ALA A 103 -19.27 -4.93 -22.00
N THR A 104 -18.29 -5.83 -21.86
CA THR A 104 -18.29 -6.87 -20.82
C THR A 104 -18.23 -6.24 -19.43
N GLU A 105 -17.32 -5.29 -19.22
CA GLU A 105 -17.18 -4.57 -17.95
C GLU A 105 -18.43 -3.76 -17.61
N ALA A 106 -19.03 -3.08 -18.59
CA ALA A 106 -20.30 -2.37 -18.41
C ALA A 106 -21.45 -3.32 -18.00
N GLY A 107 -21.52 -4.51 -18.61
CA GLY A 107 -22.49 -5.54 -18.25
C GLY A 107 -22.36 -6.00 -16.80
N GLN A 108 -21.13 -6.19 -16.31
CA GLN A 108 -20.84 -6.52 -14.91
C GLN A 108 -21.22 -5.37 -13.96
N ALA A 109 -20.90 -4.13 -14.32
CA ALA A 109 -21.22 -2.94 -13.53
C ALA A 109 -22.74 -2.69 -13.42
N ARG A 110 -23.53 -3.03 -14.45
CA ARG A 110 -25.00 -2.93 -14.40
C ARG A 110 -25.64 -3.90 -13.39
N GLY A 111 -24.96 -4.99 -13.07
CA GLY A 111 -25.37 -5.89 -11.98
C GLY A 111 -25.28 -5.26 -10.59
N ALA A 112 -24.52 -4.17 -10.41
CA ALA A 112 -24.22 -3.55 -9.12
C ALA A 112 -25.27 -2.53 -8.61
N GLY A 113 -26.39 -2.32 -9.31
CA GLY A 113 -27.48 -1.43 -8.87
C GLY A 113 -27.23 0.07 -9.10
N ILE A 114 -28.31 0.85 -9.07
CA ILE A 114 -28.31 2.30 -9.40
C ILE A 114 -27.57 3.13 -8.34
N SER A 115 -27.69 2.77 -7.06
CA SER A 115 -27.04 3.48 -5.94
C SER A 115 -25.52 3.47 -6.04
N ALA A 116 -24.91 2.38 -6.53
CA ALA A 116 -23.47 2.31 -6.71
C ALA A 116 -22.95 3.30 -7.77
N ARG A 117 -23.77 3.70 -8.75
CA ARG A 117 -23.39 4.65 -9.80
C ARG A 117 -23.42 6.10 -9.32
N GLU A 118 -24.41 6.46 -8.51
CA GLU A 118 -24.55 7.83 -7.97
C GLU A 118 -23.44 8.15 -6.98
N VAL A 119 -22.99 7.15 -6.23
CA VAL A 119 -21.91 7.28 -5.24
C VAL A 119 -20.51 7.23 -5.90
N ALA A 120 -20.39 6.71 -7.13
CA ALA A 120 -19.12 6.64 -7.88
C ALA A 120 -18.74 7.93 -8.64
N GLY A 121 -19.60 8.94 -8.63
CA GLY A 121 -19.39 10.23 -9.29
C GLY A 121 -18.61 11.23 -8.42
N ASP A 122 -18.17 12.33 -9.05
CA ASP A 122 -17.49 13.42 -8.34
C ASP A 122 -18.42 14.11 -7.34
N ILE A 123 -17.80 14.79 -6.36
CA ILE A 123 -18.53 15.60 -5.38
C ILE A 123 -19.02 16.89 -6.07
N ASN A 124 -20.33 17.14 -6.03
CA ASN A 124 -20.97 18.31 -6.61
C ASN A 124 -21.19 19.41 -5.54
N PRO A 125 -21.26 20.69 -5.95
CA PRO A 125 -21.55 21.80 -5.02
C PRO A 125 -22.86 21.65 -4.24
N ASP A 126 -23.86 20.99 -4.83
CA ASP A 126 -25.19 20.82 -4.24
C ASP A 126 -25.34 19.49 -3.46
N ASP A 127 -24.27 18.69 -3.34
CA ASP A 127 -24.32 17.44 -2.59
C ASP A 127 -24.56 17.71 -1.09
N THR A 128 -25.47 16.95 -0.48
CA THR A 128 -25.64 16.98 0.97
C THR A 128 -24.42 16.37 1.67
N LEU A 129 -24.18 16.72 2.94
CA LEU A 129 -23.07 16.12 3.69
C LEU A 129 -23.17 14.58 3.79
N VAL A 130 -24.39 14.03 3.82
CA VAL A 130 -24.61 12.57 3.77
C VAL A 130 -24.04 11.99 2.47
N THR A 131 -24.39 12.60 1.33
CA THR A 131 -23.89 12.23 0.01
C THR A 131 -22.38 12.38 -0.10
N VAL A 132 -21.81 13.45 0.48
CA VAL A 132 -20.35 13.65 0.52
C VAL A 132 -19.66 12.53 1.29
N VAL A 133 -20.17 12.14 2.46
CA VAL A 133 -19.62 11.03 3.25
C VAL A 133 -19.69 9.71 2.47
N GLU A 134 -20.82 9.43 1.81
CA GLU A 134 -20.99 8.24 0.99
C GLU A 134 -20.00 8.19 -0.19
N LYS A 135 -19.85 9.30 -0.93
CA LYS A 135 -18.93 9.41 -2.08
C LYS A 135 -17.46 9.28 -1.66
N ILE A 136 -17.07 9.91 -0.55
CA ILE A 136 -15.70 9.80 -0.02
C ILE A 136 -15.44 8.35 0.39
N ALA A 137 -16.30 7.74 1.22
CA ALA A 137 -16.13 6.38 1.68
C ALA A 137 -16.04 5.37 0.52
N TYR A 138 -16.87 5.55 -0.51
CA TYR A 138 -16.82 4.74 -1.72
C TYR A 138 -15.52 4.94 -2.50
N THR A 139 -15.11 6.18 -2.74
CA THR A 139 -13.88 6.49 -3.50
C THR A 139 -12.65 5.95 -2.80
N ASP A 140 -12.58 6.11 -1.47
CA ASP A 140 -11.50 5.61 -0.63
C ASP A 140 -11.45 4.09 -0.65
N ALA A 141 -12.59 3.41 -0.46
CA ALA A 141 -12.66 1.94 -0.52
C ALA A 141 -12.25 1.41 -1.89
N ARG A 142 -12.75 2.01 -2.98
CA ARG A 142 -12.35 1.65 -4.35
C ARG A 142 -10.85 1.85 -4.57
N ALA A 143 -10.27 2.95 -4.09
CA ALA A 143 -8.85 3.20 -4.27
C ALA A 143 -7.98 2.12 -3.60
N VAL A 144 -8.39 1.64 -2.42
CA VAL A 144 -7.71 0.52 -1.72
C VAL A 144 -7.88 -0.78 -2.50
N GLU A 145 -9.11 -1.13 -2.88
CA GLU A 145 -9.43 -2.36 -3.61
C GLU A 145 -8.73 -2.43 -4.98
N ASP A 146 -8.82 -1.36 -5.77
CA ASP A 146 -8.23 -1.29 -7.11
C ASP A 146 -6.70 -1.31 -7.03
N THR A 147 -6.12 -0.67 -6.02
CA THR A 147 -4.66 -0.71 -5.77
C THR A 147 -4.21 -2.12 -5.44
N ALA A 148 -4.92 -2.82 -4.55
CA ALA A 148 -4.58 -4.19 -4.20
C ALA A 148 -4.72 -5.14 -5.40
N ALA A 149 -5.74 -4.95 -6.24
CA ALA A 149 -6.00 -5.81 -7.40
C ALA A 149 -4.93 -5.69 -8.51
N GLN A 150 -4.32 -4.51 -8.68
CA GLN A 150 -3.31 -4.30 -9.73
C GLN A 150 -1.86 -4.38 -9.24
N LEU A 151 -1.63 -4.56 -7.93
CA LEU A 151 -0.29 -4.53 -7.37
C LEU A 151 0.53 -5.71 -7.88
N ASP A 152 1.65 -5.43 -8.53
CA ASP A 152 2.57 -6.45 -9.04
C ASP A 152 3.27 -7.16 -7.85
N ILE A 153 2.93 -8.43 -7.67
CA ILE A 153 3.36 -9.22 -6.51
C ILE A 153 4.83 -9.59 -6.63
N GLU A 154 5.33 -9.86 -7.84
CA GLU A 154 6.74 -10.13 -8.11
C GLU A 154 7.61 -8.92 -7.79
N VAL A 155 7.20 -7.73 -8.21
CA VAL A 155 7.90 -6.48 -7.89
C VAL A 155 7.84 -6.20 -6.39
N LEU A 156 6.67 -6.38 -5.76
CA LEU A 156 6.52 -6.22 -4.31
C LEU A 156 7.48 -7.14 -3.55
N GLN A 157 7.53 -8.42 -3.93
CA GLN A 157 8.41 -9.42 -3.34
C GLN A 157 9.89 -9.03 -3.51
N ALA A 158 10.30 -8.63 -4.70
CA ALA A 158 11.66 -8.18 -4.97
C ALA A 158 12.06 -6.98 -4.09
N VAL A 159 11.16 -6.01 -3.92
CA VAL A 159 11.39 -4.86 -3.04
C VAL A 159 11.53 -5.30 -1.58
N VAL A 160 10.65 -6.18 -1.09
CA VAL A 160 10.72 -6.72 0.28
C VAL A 160 12.06 -7.42 0.53
N GLU A 161 12.53 -8.22 -0.43
CA GLU A 161 13.81 -8.92 -0.34
C GLU A 161 15.00 -7.96 -0.27
N ARG A 162 15.00 -6.91 -1.11
CA ARG A 162 16.04 -5.88 -1.08
C ARG A 162 16.02 -5.10 0.23
N MET A 163 14.84 -4.76 0.74
CA MET A 163 14.69 -4.06 2.03
C MET A 163 15.10 -4.93 3.23
N ALA A 164 14.93 -6.25 3.17
CA ALA A 164 15.26 -7.17 4.26
C ALA A 164 16.75 -7.19 4.59
N VAL A 165 17.60 -6.98 3.59
CA VAL A 165 19.07 -6.98 3.71
C VAL A 165 19.69 -5.59 3.64
N ALA A 166 18.88 -4.54 3.48
CA ALA A 166 19.37 -3.17 3.36
C ALA A 166 19.99 -2.67 4.67
N ARG A 167 21.10 -1.94 4.56
CA ARG A 167 21.75 -1.25 5.68
C ARG A 167 20.90 -0.08 6.19
N ARG A 168 20.31 0.70 5.28
CA ARG A 168 19.29 1.72 5.59
C ARG A 168 18.29 1.87 4.44
N VAL A 169 17.10 2.35 4.79
CA VAL A 169 16.03 2.71 3.83
C VAL A 169 15.76 4.21 3.94
N ASP A 170 16.08 4.95 2.89
CA ASP A 170 15.70 6.35 2.75
C ASP A 170 14.36 6.45 2.03
N ILE A 171 13.44 7.27 2.57
CA ILE A 171 12.10 7.45 2.03
C ILE A 171 11.90 8.92 1.65
N TYR A 172 11.58 9.17 0.38
CA TYR A 172 11.46 10.51 -0.19
C TYR A 172 10.01 10.84 -0.52
N GLY A 173 9.52 11.99 -0.07
CA GLY A 173 8.17 12.44 -0.40
C GLY A 173 7.88 13.84 0.12
N VAL A 174 7.21 14.66 -0.69
CA VAL A 174 6.86 16.04 -0.34
C VAL A 174 5.35 16.22 -0.21
N GLY A 175 4.92 17.23 0.55
CA GLY A 175 3.51 17.53 0.76
C GLY A 175 2.76 16.33 1.34
N ALA A 176 1.66 15.93 0.71
CA ALA A 176 0.84 14.81 1.17
C ALA A 176 1.59 13.47 1.17
N SER A 177 2.45 13.23 0.18
CA SER A 177 3.29 12.03 0.11
C SER A 177 4.38 12.00 1.19
N GLY A 178 4.76 13.16 1.74
CA GLY A 178 5.64 13.24 2.91
C GLY A 178 5.02 12.62 4.18
N PHE A 179 3.69 12.68 4.33
CA PHE A 179 3.02 12.00 5.45
C PHE A 179 3.02 10.48 5.29
N VAL A 180 2.91 9.97 4.07
CA VAL A 180 3.06 8.54 3.78
C VAL A 180 4.49 8.08 4.08
N ALA A 181 5.49 8.88 3.68
CA ALA A 181 6.88 8.60 3.99
C ALA A 181 7.15 8.52 5.50
N ALA A 182 6.61 9.48 6.26
CA ALA A 182 6.74 9.51 7.72
C ALA A 182 6.04 8.33 8.41
N ASP A 183 4.84 7.95 7.94
CA ASP A 183 4.14 6.76 8.43
C ASP A 183 4.94 5.48 8.17
N PHE A 184 5.51 5.33 6.96
CA PHE A 184 6.32 4.15 6.65
C PHE A 184 7.60 4.09 7.48
N GLN A 185 8.29 5.23 7.67
CA GLN A 185 9.45 5.29 8.57
C GLN A 185 9.07 4.84 9.99
N GLN A 186 7.94 5.33 10.52
CA GLN A 186 7.48 4.95 11.85
C GLN A 186 7.24 3.43 11.95
N LYS A 187 6.63 2.82 10.93
CA LYS A 187 6.42 1.37 10.86
C LYS A 187 7.74 0.60 10.81
N LEU A 188 8.69 1.03 9.98
CA LEU A 188 10.02 0.42 9.86
C LEU A 188 10.81 0.46 11.18
N HIS A 189 10.75 1.58 11.92
CA HIS A 189 11.37 1.67 13.24
C HIS A 189 10.80 0.64 14.23
N ARG A 190 9.49 0.35 14.16
CA ARG A 190 8.85 -0.64 15.05
C ARG A 190 9.38 -2.07 14.86
N ILE A 191 9.94 -2.39 13.69
CA ILE A 191 10.53 -3.70 13.37
C ILE A 191 12.06 -3.66 13.29
N GLY A 192 12.69 -2.58 13.78
CA GLY A 192 14.15 -2.49 13.88
C GLY A 192 14.88 -2.22 12.56
N VAL A 193 14.19 -1.63 11.57
CA VAL A 193 14.80 -1.24 10.30
C VAL A 193 15.26 0.22 10.38
N THR A 194 16.56 0.44 10.13
CA THR A 194 17.15 1.78 10.03
C THR A 194 16.54 2.52 8.84
N SER A 195 15.79 3.58 9.11
CA SER A 195 15.09 4.32 8.06
C SER A 195 14.95 5.81 8.36
N PHE A 196 14.88 6.60 7.28
CA PHE A 196 14.73 8.06 7.32
C PHE A 196 13.67 8.52 6.32
N ALA A 197 12.72 9.34 6.75
CA ALA A 197 11.80 10.04 5.85
C ALA A 197 12.27 11.48 5.65
N TRP A 198 12.44 11.87 4.39
CA TRP A 198 12.90 13.19 4.02
C TRP A 198 11.86 13.90 3.14
N SER A 199 11.42 15.07 3.61
CA SER A 199 10.43 15.90 2.93
C SER A 199 10.97 17.28 2.52
N ASP A 200 12.18 17.62 2.95
CA ASP A 200 12.92 18.79 2.48
C ASP A 200 13.81 18.42 1.29
N THR A 201 13.74 19.20 0.22
CA THR A 201 14.42 18.96 -1.06
C THR A 201 15.94 18.90 -0.94
N HIS A 202 16.55 19.79 -0.16
CA HIS A 202 18.00 19.80 0.01
C HIS A 202 18.46 18.61 0.85
N VAL A 203 17.72 18.25 1.88
CA VAL A 203 18.03 17.10 2.73
C VAL A 203 17.85 15.78 1.96
N MET A 204 16.78 15.66 1.15
CA MET A 204 16.58 14.50 0.26
C MET A 204 17.79 14.27 -0.65
N LEU A 205 18.24 15.30 -1.37
CA LEU A 205 19.36 15.20 -2.30
C LEU A 205 20.68 14.86 -1.62
N THR A 206 20.99 15.51 -0.49
CA THR A 206 22.23 15.25 0.24
C THR A 206 22.26 13.86 0.87
N SER A 207 21.12 13.34 1.35
CA SER A 207 21.04 11.97 1.83
C SER A 207 21.17 10.94 0.70
N ALA A 208 20.51 11.20 -0.44
CA ALA A 208 20.55 10.36 -1.64
C ALA A 208 21.97 10.20 -2.19
N ALA A 209 22.75 11.28 -2.23
CA ALA A 209 24.14 11.30 -2.69
C ALA A 209 25.10 10.46 -1.82
N LEU A 210 24.67 10.05 -0.62
CA LEU A 210 25.45 9.26 0.33
C LEU A 210 24.92 7.82 0.46
N LEU A 211 23.96 7.42 -0.37
CA LEU A 211 23.54 6.02 -0.45
C LEU A 211 24.57 5.18 -1.22
N GLY A 212 24.49 3.87 -1.07
CA GLY A 212 25.31 2.92 -1.81
C GLY A 212 24.56 1.63 -2.14
N THR A 213 25.27 0.62 -2.64
CA THR A 213 24.72 -0.65 -3.14
C THR A 213 23.96 -1.50 -2.12
N ASP A 214 24.20 -1.23 -0.84
CA ASP A 214 23.55 -1.91 0.29
C ASP A 214 22.37 -1.11 0.87
N ASP A 215 22.00 0.02 0.24
CA ASP A 215 20.90 0.87 0.68
C ASP A 215 19.73 0.82 -0.30
N VAL A 216 18.54 1.17 0.21
CA VAL A 216 17.32 1.31 -0.58
C VAL A 216 16.83 2.75 -0.49
N ALA A 217 16.51 3.34 -1.63
CA ALA A 217 15.76 4.59 -1.73
C ALA A 217 14.35 4.31 -2.23
N LEU A 218 13.34 4.67 -1.43
CA LEU A 218 11.94 4.56 -1.80
C LEU A 218 11.33 5.96 -1.93
N ALA A 219 10.79 6.29 -3.10
CA ALA A 219 10.17 7.58 -3.34
C ALA A 219 8.66 7.46 -3.56
N VAL A 220 7.90 8.32 -2.90
CA VAL A 220 6.44 8.38 -2.99
C VAL A 220 6.04 9.67 -3.70
N SER A 221 5.41 9.53 -4.87
CA SER A 221 4.85 10.67 -5.61
C SER A 221 3.62 10.21 -6.37
N HIS A 222 2.44 10.76 -6.04
CA HIS A 222 1.19 10.36 -6.69
C HIS A 222 1.25 10.54 -8.22
N THR A 223 1.67 11.72 -8.69
CA THR A 223 1.77 12.03 -10.11
C THR A 223 3.01 11.43 -10.77
N GLY A 224 4.00 11.04 -9.96
CA GLY A 224 5.34 10.67 -10.43
C GLY A 224 6.10 11.81 -11.12
N ALA A 225 5.61 13.05 -11.02
CA ALA A 225 6.15 14.21 -11.71
C ALA A 225 6.69 15.30 -10.75
N THR A 226 6.72 15.03 -9.44
CA THR A 226 7.25 15.98 -8.47
C THR A 226 8.77 16.07 -8.59
N ILE A 227 9.26 17.16 -9.18
CA ILE A 227 10.67 17.34 -9.57
C ILE A 227 11.66 17.05 -8.43
N ASP A 228 11.36 17.51 -7.21
CA ASP A 228 12.21 17.31 -6.04
C ASP A 228 12.38 15.83 -5.70
N THR A 229 11.27 15.09 -5.70
CA THR A 229 11.25 13.66 -5.40
C THR A 229 11.89 12.83 -6.53
N VAL A 230 11.66 13.22 -7.79
CA VAL A 230 12.28 12.59 -8.97
C VAL A 230 13.80 12.76 -8.92
N ASN A 231 14.28 13.97 -8.67
CA ASN A 231 15.71 14.26 -8.59
C ASN A 231 16.39 13.50 -7.44
N ALA A 232 15.74 13.39 -6.28
CA ALA A 232 16.27 12.62 -5.16
C ALA A 232 16.39 11.12 -5.48
N LEU A 233 15.36 10.53 -6.10
CA LEU A 233 15.42 9.12 -6.50
C LEU A 233 16.49 8.87 -7.57
N ALA A 234 16.58 9.78 -8.57
CA ALA A 234 17.61 9.70 -9.59
C ALA A 234 19.02 9.81 -8.99
N GLU A 235 19.22 10.68 -7.98
CA GLU A 235 20.49 10.79 -7.26
C GLU A 235 20.85 9.52 -6.50
N ALA A 236 19.88 8.91 -5.82
CA ALA A 236 20.07 7.63 -5.13
C ALA A 236 20.49 6.53 -6.12
N ARG A 237 19.85 6.50 -7.30
CA ARG A 237 20.22 5.59 -8.39
C ARG A 237 21.66 5.79 -8.84
N ARG A 238 22.07 7.05 -9.08
CA ARG A 238 23.45 7.39 -9.46
C ARG A 238 24.47 6.96 -8.42
N SER A 239 24.09 6.99 -7.15
CA SER A 239 24.92 6.58 -6.01
C SER A 239 24.96 5.05 -5.82
N GLY A 240 24.18 4.30 -6.61
CA GLY A 240 24.17 2.83 -6.63
C GLY A 240 23.15 2.17 -5.71
N ALA A 241 22.27 2.95 -5.07
CA ALA A 241 21.20 2.41 -4.25
C ALA A 241 20.15 1.66 -5.10
N THR A 242 19.49 0.68 -4.51
CA THR A 242 18.27 0.12 -5.11
C THR A 242 17.16 1.16 -5.02
N THR A 243 16.55 1.51 -6.14
CA THR A 243 15.54 2.58 -6.22
C THR A 243 14.12 2.04 -6.44
N VAL A 244 13.19 2.50 -5.63
CA VAL A 244 11.78 2.09 -5.64
C VAL A 244 10.88 3.30 -5.77
N ALA A 245 9.92 3.28 -6.68
CA ALA A 245 8.91 4.32 -6.80
C ALA A 245 7.51 3.79 -6.45
N ILE A 246 6.78 4.53 -5.60
CA ILE A 246 5.34 4.38 -5.40
C ILE A 246 4.65 5.55 -6.12
N THR A 247 3.91 5.24 -7.19
CA THR A 247 3.25 6.24 -8.04
C THR A 247 1.92 5.72 -8.58
N ASN A 248 1.00 6.63 -8.93
CA ASN A 248 -0.27 6.26 -9.55
C ASN A 248 -0.15 6.02 -11.06
N PHE A 249 0.89 6.58 -11.68
CA PHE A 249 1.07 6.56 -13.12
C PHE A 249 2.34 5.78 -13.47
N PRO A 250 2.22 4.54 -14.01
CA PRO A 250 3.37 3.69 -14.33
C PRO A 250 4.31 4.26 -15.40
N ARG A 251 3.82 5.21 -16.21
CA ARG A 251 4.62 5.96 -17.20
C ARG A 251 4.75 7.40 -16.72
N SER A 252 5.69 7.65 -15.81
CA SER A 252 5.92 8.98 -15.22
C SER A 252 7.41 9.25 -15.03
N PRO A 253 7.86 10.52 -14.88
CA PRO A 253 9.28 10.81 -14.71
C PRO A 253 9.95 10.02 -13.58
N ILE A 254 9.25 9.75 -12.48
CA ILE A 254 9.79 8.96 -11.37
C ILE A 254 10.03 7.49 -11.72
N SER A 255 9.26 6.90 -12.64
CA SER A 255 9.45 5.51 -13.03
C SER A 255 10.74 5.31 -13.83
N GLU A 256 11.21 6.33 -14.54
CA GLU A 256 12.49 6.29 -15.25
C GLU A 256 13.69 6.31 -14.29
N ALA A 257 13.52 6.89 -13.10
CA ALA A 257 14.53 6.94 -12.05
C ALA A 257 14.51 5.70 -11.14
N ALA A 258 13.53 4.80 -11.26
CA ALA A 258 13.35 3.65 -10.38
C ALA A 258 13.86 2.34 -11.01
N ASP A 259 14.34 1.41 -10.17
CA ASP A 259 14.58 0.01 -10.54
C ASP A 259 13.29 -0.81 -10.39
N HIS A 260 12.47 -0.47 -9.38
CA HIS A 260 11.18 -1.10 -9.10
C HIS A 260 10.07 -0.05 -9.02
N VAL A 261 8.92 -0.32 -9.64
CA VAL A 261 7.76 0.58 -9.64
C VAL A 261 6.55 -0.15 -9.08
N LEU A 262 6.01 0.35 -7.97
CA LEU A 262 4.77 -0.12 -7.35
C LEU A 262 3.66 0.87 -7.65
N THR A 263 2.60 0.42 -8.33
CA THR A 263 1.54 1.30 -8.82
C THR A 263 0.32 1.36 -7.92
N THR A 264 -0.13 2.57 -7.60
CA THR A 264 -1.44 2.82 -6.96
C THR A 264 -2.55 3.04 -7.99
N ALA A 265 -3.79 2.78 -7.61
CA ALA A 265 -4.98 3.08 -8.41
C ALA A 265 -5.94 3.95 -7.60
N ALA A 266 -5.66 5.25 -7.56
CA ALA A 266 -6.52 6.22 -6.94
C ALA A 266 -7.08 7.20 -7.96
N ARG A 267 -8.36 7.52 -7.78
CA ARG A 267 -9.04 8.65 -8.42
C ARG A 267 -9.17 9.75 -7.40
N GLU A 268 -8.66 10.92 -7.72
CA GLU A 268 -8.83 12.07 -6.86
C GLU A 268 -10.14 12.80 -7.14
N THR A 269 -10.69 13.38 -6.09
CA THR A 269 -11.83 14.29 -6.23
C THR A 269 -11.38 15.62 -6.85
N THR A 270 -12.31 16.34 -7.45
CA THR A 270 -12.08 17.69 -8.02
C THR A 270 -11.56 18.71 -7.00
N PHE A 271 -11.75 18.46 -5.71
CA PHE A 271 -11.35 19.37 -4.63
C PHE A 271 -9.85 19.34 -4.33
N ARG A 272 -9.17 18.19 -4.44
CA ARG A 272 -7.74 18.09 -4.13
C ARG A 272 -7.11 16.85 -4.70
N SER A 273 -6.15 17.03 -5.61
CA SER A 273 -5.30 15.93 -6.08
C SER A 273 -4.20 15.57 -5.05
N GLY A 274 -3.89 14.28 -4.96
CA GLY A 274 -2.71 13.75 -4.27
C GLY A 274 -2.82 13.64 -2.76
N ALA A 275 -4.00 13.81 -2.15
CA ALA A 275 -4.11 14.00 -0.70
C ALA A 275 -5.29 13.29 -0.03
N THR A 276 -6.21 12.70 -0.80
CA THR A 276 -7.36 11.97 -0.24
C THR A 276 -7.23 10.48 -0.55
N ALA A 277 -7.95 9.99 -1.54
CA ALA A 277 -7.91 8.60 -1.98
C ALA A 277 -6.51 8.15 -2.40
N SER A 278 -5.70 9.03 -3.01
CA SER A 278 -4.32 8.66 -3.39
C SER A 278 -3.44 8.35 -2.19
N ARG A 279 -3.64 9.07 -1.08
CA ARG A 279 -2.87 8.84 0.13
C ARG A 279 -3.23 7.48 0.72
N LEU A 280 -4.51 7.11 0.74
CA LEU A 280 -4.93 5.80 1.21
C LEU A 280 -4.36 4.67 0.33
N ALA A 281 -4.41 4.83 -0.98
CA ALA A 281 -3.80 3.86 -1.91
C ALA A 281 -2.28 3.72 -1.67
N GLN A 282 -1.56 4.82 -1.45
CA GLN A 282 -0.15 4.78 -1.09
C GLN A 282 0.09 4.10 0.27
N LEU A 283 -0.76 4.37 1.27
CA LEU A 283 -0.73 3.72 2.58
C LEU A 283 -0.93 2.20 2.46
N THR A 284 -1.84 1.75 1.59
CA THR A 284 -2.03 0.32 1.31
C THR A 284 -0.75 -0.34 0.78
N VAL A 285 -0.06 0.29 -0.18
CA VAL A 285 1.20 -0.28 -0.72
C VAL A 285 2.29 -0.36 0.35
N ILE A 286 2.47 0.68 1.18
CA ILE A 286 3.47 0.62 2.25
C ILE A 286 3.08 -0.36 3.37
N ASP A 287 1.78 -0.62 3.60
CA ASP A 287 1.32 -1.66 4.52
C ASP A 287 1.70 -3.05 4.01
N CYS A 288 1.51 -3.31 2.71
CA CYS A 288 1.97 -4.54 2.08
C CYS A 288 3.49 -4.72 2.20
N LEU A 289 4.28 -3.66 1.92
CA LEU A 289 5.73 -3.68 2.10
C LEU A 289 6.14 -3.93 3.56
N PHE A 290 5.52 -3.23 4.50
CA PHE A 290 5.81 -3.36 5.92
C PHE A 290 5.52 -4.78 6.41
N VAL A 291 4.33 -5.32 6.11
CA VAL A 291 3.93 -6.66 6.54
C VAL A 291 4.77 -7.73 5.86
N GLY A 292 5.10 -7.58 4.57
CA GLY A 292 6.01 -8.47 3.85
C GLY A 292 7.41 -8.48 4.49
N LEU A 293 7.95 -7.32 4.80
CA LEU A 293 9.25 -7.17 5.47
C LEU A 293 9.26 -7.71 6.90
N ALA A 294 8.19 -7.47 7.66
CA ALA A 294 8.05 -8.01 9.00
C ALA A 294 7.97 -9.55 8.99
N GLN A 295 7.33 -10.14 7.97
CA GLN A 295 7.28 -11.58 7.78
C GLN A 295 8.62 -12.18 7.35
N SER A 296 9.34 -11.55 6.41
CA SER A 296 10.65 -12.04 5.96
C SER A 296 11.70 -12.01 7.09
N ARG A 297 11.52 -11.10 8.07
CA ARG A 297 12.34 -10.99 9.28
C ARG A 297 11.56 -11.33 10.55
N TYR A 298 10.74 -12.38 10.52
CA TYR A 298 9.74 -12.67 11.56
C TYR A 298 10.24 -12.60 13.01
N THR A 299 11.31 -13.32 13.33
CA THR A 299 11.86 -13.38 14.70
C THR A 299 12.39 -12.02 15.16
N ASP A 300 13.20 -11.35 14.33
CA ASP A 300 13.76 -10.03 14.62
C ASP A 300 12.64 -9.00 14.82
N SER A 301 11.67 -8.99 13.90
CA SER A 301 10.55 -8.06 13.89
C SER A 301 9.70 -8.21 15.15
N ARG A 302 9.42 -9.45 15.58
CA ARG A 302 8.70 -9.71 16.83
C ARG A 302 9.45 -9.22 18.06
N ASN A 303 10.76 -9.45 18.12
CA ASN A 303 11.59 -8.98 19.23
C ASN A 303 11.65 -7.45 19.27
N ALA A 304 11.81 -6.79 18.13
CA ALA A 304 11.80 -5.34 18.01
C ALA A 304 10.43 -4.74 18.40
N LEU A 305 9.33 -5.36 17.96
CA LEU A 305 7.97 -4.93 18.30
C LEU A 305 7.70 -5.01 19.80
N ALA A 306 8.12 -6.10 20.46
CA ALA A 306 8.03 -6.25 21.91
C ALA A 306 8.86 -5.20 22.64
N THR A 307 10.12 -5.03 22.24
CA THR A 307 11.06 -4.05 22.83
C THR A 307 10.51 -2.62 22.73
N THR A 308 10.05 -2.23 21.53
CA THR A 308 9.51 -0.90 21.28
C THR A 308 8.17 -0.67 21.97
N TYR A 309 7.32 -1.70 22.11
CA TYR A 309 6.09 -1.63 22.89
C TYR A 309 6.37 -1.38 24.37
N ASP A 310 7.31 -2.13 24.95
CA ASP A 310 7.68 -2.01 26.36
C ASP A 310 8.27 -0.64 26.71
N ALA A 311 8.98 -0.01 25.76
CA ALA A 311 9.51 1.34 25.94
C ALA A 311 8.41 2.41 26.07
N VAL A 312 7.26 2.24 25.42
CA VAL A 312 6.20 3.28 25.35
C VAL A 312 4.93 2.92 26.13
N ARG A 313 4.74 1.68 26.58
CA ARG A 313 3.53 1.26 27.29
C ARG A 313 3.23 2.11 28.54
N GLY A 314 4.27 2.63 29.20
CA GLY A 314 4.14 3.51 30.37
C GLY A 314 3.64 4.92 30.08
N LEU A 315 3.46 5.29 28.80
CA LEU A 315 2.94 6.58 28.36
C LEU A 315 1.41 6.57 28.15
N ARG A 316 0.73 5.45 28.47
CA ARG A 316 -0.74 5.35 28.45
C ARG A 316 -1.32 5.66 29.82
N VAL A 317 -2.33 6.53 29.85
CA VAL A 317 -3.10 6.80 31.06
C VAL A 317 -4.03 5.61 31.32
N GLY A 318 -3.96 5.00 32.51
CA GLY A 318 -4.90 3.98 32.98
C GLY A 318 -4.44 2.52 32.93
N GLU A 319 -3.23 2.21 32.46
CA GLU A 319 -2.69 0.84 32.52
C GLU A 319 -1.96 0.64 33.86
N PRO A 320 -2.36 -0.34 34.71
CA PRO A 320 -1.67 -0.58 35.98
C PRO A 320 -0.20 -0.88 35.69
N ARG A 321 0.71 -0.07 36.25
CA ARG A 321 2.16 -0.37 36.22
C ARG A 321 2.36 -1.73 36.90
N ARG A 322 2.43 -2.82 36.12
CA ARG A 322 2.97 -4.08 36.62
C ARG A 322 4.38 -3.76 37.10
N ARG A 323 4.60 -3.88 38.41
CA ARG A 323 5.95 -3.86 39.01
C ARG A 323 6.78 -4.87 38.22
N THR A 324 7.63 -4.37 37.34
CA THR A 324 8.71 -5.17 36.78
C THR A 324 9.52 -5.66 37.97
N GLY A 325 9.63 -6.98 38.12
CA GLY A 325 10.55 -7.57 39.09
C GLY A 325 11.99 -7.10 38.85
N PRO A 326 12.90 -7.34 39.79
CA PRO A 326 14.28 -6.88 39.68
C PRO A 326 14.89 -7.38 38.38
N ARG A 327 15.72 -6.54 37.73
CA ARG A 327 16.48 -6.98 36.57
C ARG A 327 17.45 -8.10 37.02
N PRO A 328 17.77 -9.08 36.17
CA PRO A 328 18.78 -10.08 36.49
C PRO A 328 20.11 -9.38 36.84
N GLY A 329 20.55 -9.51 38.10
CA GLY A 329 21.81 -8.93 38.60
C GLY A 329 21.68 -7.79 39.62
N GLU A 330 20.47 -7.35 39.98
CA GLU A 330 20.28 -6.33 41.01
C GLU A 330 20.17 -6.98 42.41
N PRO A 331 20.99 -6.59 43.41
CA PRO A 331 20.91 -7.17 44.75
C PRO A 331 19.59 -6.80 45.42
N ALA A 332 18.91 -7.79 46.01
CA ALA A 332 17.65 -7.59 46.72
C ALA A 332 17.89 -6.66 47.93
N GLY A 333 17.27 -5.46 47.90
CA GLY A 333 17.26 -4.53 49.02
C GLY A 333 16.58 -5.13 50.26
N PRO A 334 16.90 -4.65 51.48
CA PRO A 334 16.48 -5.27 52.72
C PRO A 334 14.95 -5.21 52.89
N ALA A 335 14.37 -6.34 53.30
CA ALA A 335 12.95 -6.47 53.59
C ALA A 335 12.57 -5.58 54.77
N ALA A 336 11.59 -4.69 54.58
CA ALA A 336 11.03 -3.87 55.65
C ALA A 336 10.19 -4.74 56.59
N GLU A 337 10.56 -4.74 57.87
CA GLU A 337 9.83 -5.40 58.95
C GLU A 337 8.46 -4.74 59.20
N THR A 338 7.49 -5.60 59.49
CA THR A 338 6.09 -5.29 59.79
C THR A 338 5.95 -4.58 61.14
N GLY A 339 5.41 -3.36 61.15
CA GLY A 339 4.98 -2.64 62.36
C GLY A 339 3.47 -2.70 62.56
N THR A 340 3.03 -3.29 63.66
CA THR A 340 1.65 -3.42 64.18
C THR A 340 1.06 -2.06 64.62
N PRO A 341 -0.27 -1.82 64.52
CA PRO A 341 -0.86 -0.55 64.95
C PRO A 341 -1.24 -0.58 66.44
N HIS A 342 -0.86 0.46 67.19
CA HIS A 342 -1.31 0.69 68.57
C HIS A 342 -2.40 1.78 68.59
N ALA A 343 -3.55 1.44 69.18
CA ALA A 343 -4.66 2.36 69.45
C ALA A 343 -4.56 2.97 70.87
N SER A 344 -4.92 4.25 70.98
CA SER A 344 -5.23 5.05 72.19
C SER A 344 -5.59 6.45 71.67
N GLY A 345 -6.65 7.19 72.03
CA GLY A 345 -7.68 7.08 73.06
C GLY A 345 -7.80 8.43 73.81
N ALA A 346 -8.86 9.22 73.51
CA ALA A 346 -9.40 10.40 74.26
C ALA A 346 -8.47 11.64 74.40
N THR A 347 -8.88 12.93 74.52
CA THR A 347 -10.08 13.69 74.95
C THR A 347 -9.81 15.16 74.54
N ASP A 348 -10.69 15.88 73.84
CA ASP A 348 -11.71 16.84 74.33
C ASP A 348 -11.26 18.34 74.42
N GLN A 349 -12.21 19.22 74.06
CA GLN A 349 -12.42 20.64 74.42
C GLN A 349 -12.08 21.81 73.47
N HIS A 350 -13.19 22.52 73.13
CA HIS A 350 -13.41 23.97 72.99
C HIS A 350 -12.76 24.73 71.82
N ALA A 351 -13.34 25.78 71.23
CA ALA A 351 -14.67 26.39 71.11
C ALA A 351 -14.46 27.65 70.22
N ASP A 352 -15.55 28.20 69.68
CA ASP A 352 -15.69 29.50 69.00
C ASP A 352 -15.03 29.62 67.61
N GLY A 353 -15.68 30.09 66.56
CA GLY A 353 -16.91 30.87 66.44
C GLY A 353 -16.69 31.96 65.37
N VAL A 354 -17.77 32.36 64.70
CA VAL A 354 -17.94 33.58 63.87
C VAL A 354 -17.69 33.44 62.35
N GLU A 355 -18.79 33.11 61.66
CA GLU A 355 -19.23 33.75 60.38
C GLU A 355 -20.02 35.05 60.72
N PRO A 356 -20.53 35.88 59.78
CA PRO A 356 -20.37 35.89 58.32
C PRO A 356 -20.19 37.31 57.69
N ARG A 357 -19.91 37.35 56.38
CA ARG A 357 -20.74 38.04 55.37
C ARG A 357 -20.44 37.53 53.97
#